data_AF-A0A3D3DCA5-F1
#
_entry.id   AF-A0A3D3DCA5-F1
#
_cell.length_a   1.000
_cell.length_b   1.000
_cell.length_c   1.000
_cell.angle_alpha   90.00
_cell.angle_beta   90.00
_cell.angle_gamma   90.00
#
_symmetry.space_group_name_H-M   'P 1'
#
loop_
_entity.id
_entity.type
_entity.pdbx_description
1 polymer ?
#
loop_
_entity_poly.entity_id
_entity_poly.type
_entity_poly.pdbx_seq_one_letter_code
_entity_poly.pdbx_strand_id
1 'polypeptide(L)'
;MVNKLKVACLQVSAREYEDRYENKENILRMIDRAAESHPQLMVLPECVYPAYYISPLIVKNSLEFQQSTLELIVEVKQRAKLYKC
;
A
#
# COMPACT_ATOMS: atom_id res chain seq x y z
N MET A 1 -8.32 -17.60 -28.02
CA MET A 1 -8.30 -17.67 -26.54
C MET A 1 -8.27 -16.25 -26.01
N VAL A 2 -9.16 -15.90 -25.08
CA VAL A 2 -9.12 -14.58 -24.42
C VAL A 2 -8.06 -14.66 -23.32
N ASN A 3 -7.04 -13.80 -23.38
CA ASN A 3 -6.06 -13.68 -22.31
C ASN A 3 -6.76 -13.07 -21.09
N LYS A 4 -6.93 -13.84 -20.02
CA LYS A 4 -7.58 -13.38 -18.79
C LYS A 4 -6.53 -12.84 -17.83
N LEU A 5 -6.73 -11.61 -17.35
CA LEU A 5 -5.92 -10.98 -16.31
C LEU A 5 -6.61 -11.17 -14.95
N LYS A 6 -5.92 -11.74 -13.96
CA LYS A 6 -6.40 -11.78 -12.58
C LYS A 6 -5.89 -10.53 -11.85
N VAL A 7 -6.82 -9.72 -11.40
CA VAL A 7 -6.54 -8.50 -10.64
C VAL A 7 -7.00 -8.69 -9.20
N ALA A 8 -6.16 -8.34 -8.24
CA ALA A 8 -6.54 -8.23 -6.84
C ALA A 8 -6.75 -6.75 -6.47
N CYS A 9 -7.98 -6.41 -6.07
CA CYS A 9 -8.32 -5.09 -5.55
C CYS A 9 -8.25 -5.13 -4.03
N LEU A 10 -7.24 -4.50 -3.44
CA LEU A 10 -6.99 -4.56 -2.01
C LEU A 10 -7.73 -3.41 -1.33
N GLN A 11 -8.90 -3.72 -0.75
CA GLN A 11 -9.64 -2.74 0.04
C GLN A 11 -9.09 -2.71 1.48
N VAL A 12 -8.23 -1.74 1.76
CA VAL A 12 -7.70 -1.48 3.10
C VAL A 12 -8.45 -0.32 3.77
N SER A 13 -8.63 -0.40 5.08
CA SER A 13 -9.23 0.69 5.84
C SER A 13 -8.30 1.90 5.85
N ALA A 14 -8.85 3.08 5.54
CA ALA A 14 -8.17 4.33 5.81
C ALA A 14 -7.93 4.48 7.32
N ARG A 15 -6.78 5.04 7.68
CA ARG A 15 -6.38 5.32 9.06
C ARG A 15 -5.90 6.76 9.18
N GLU A 16 -5.94 7.27 10.41
CA GLU A 16 -5.40 8.58 10.73
C GLU A 16 -3.87 8.58 10.59
N TYR A 17 -3.28 9.76 10.38
CA TYR A 17 -1.82 9.88 10.22
C TYR A 17 -1.02 9.44 11.46
N GLU A 18 -1.61 9.57 12.65
CA GLU A 18 -1.03 9.10 13.92
C GLU A 18 -0.77 7.58 13.88
N ASP A 19 -1.61 6.82 13.17
CA ASP A 19 -1.54 5.35 13.05
C ASP A 19 -0.68 4.88 11.86
N ARG A 20 0.08 5.76 11.22
CA ARG A 20 0.81 5.45 9.97
C ARG A 20 1.67 4.19 10.05
N TYR A 21 2.35 3.95 11.17
CA TYR A 21 3.18 2.76 11.33
C TYR A 21 2.35 1.47 11.33
N GLU A 22 1.22 1.46 12.04
CA GLU A 22 0.29 0.33 11.99
C GLU A 22 -0.34 0.17 10.60
N ASN A 23 -0.63 1.29 9.93
CA ASN A 23 -1.19 1.29 8.58
C ASN A 23 -0.20 0.67 7.58
N LYS A 24 1.09 1.00 7.67
CA LYS A 24 2.16 0.37 6.88
C LYS A 24 2.13 -1.15 7.01
N GLU A 25 2.17 -1.66 8.23
CA GLU A 25 2.15 -3.11 8.48
C GLU A 25 0.87 -3.77 7.96
N ASN A 26 -0.28 -3.09 8.10
CA ASN A 26 -1.54 -3.59 7.57
C ASN A 26 -1.54 -3.68 6.04
N ILE A 27 -1.03 -2.66 5.34
CA ILE A 27 -0.91 -2.63 3.89
C ILE A 27 -0.01 -3.78 3.41
N LEU A 28 1.15 -3.94 4.03
CA LEU A 28 2.10 -4.99 3.67
C LEU A 28 1.49 -6.39 3.85
N ARG A 29 0.85 -6.64 5.00
CA ARG A 29 0.13 -7.91 5.25
C ARG A 29 -0.97 -8.17 4.22
N MET A 30 -1.68 -7.13 3.78
CA MET A 30 -2.74 -7.25 2.77
C MET A 30 -2.17 -7.59 1.38
N ILE A 31 -1.00 -7.04 1.03
CA ILE A 31 -0.25 -7.41 -0.18
C ILE A 31 0.17 -8.87 -0.11
N ASP A 32 0.75 -9.28 1.01
CA ASP A 32 1.23 -10.66 1.21
C ASP A 32 0.08 -11.66 1.09
N ARG A 33 -1.07 -11.37 1.70
CA ARG A 33 -2.29 -12.19 1.58
C ARG A 33 -2.84 -12.22 0.14
N ALA A 34 -2.83 -11.10 -0.56
CA ALA A 34 -3.30 -11.05 -1.95
C ALA A 34 -2.42 -11.90 -2.88
N ALA A 35 -1.12 -11.96 -2.58
CA ALA A 35 -0.12 -12.70 -3.36
C ALA A 35 -0.36 -14.22 -3.37
N GLU A 36 -0.95 -14.78 -2.30
CA GLU A 36 -1.34 -16.19 -2.20
C GLU A 36 -2.28 -16.62 -3.34
N SER A 37 -3.03 -15.67 -3.91
CA SER A 37 -3.93 -15.93 -5.02
C SER A 37 -3.26 -15.82 -6.41
N HIS A 38 -1.97 -15.49 -6.48
CA HIS A 38 -1.20 -15.28 -7.71
C HIS A 38 -1.88 -14.34 -8.73
N PRO A 39 -2.24 -13.10 -8.35
CA PRO A 39 -2.74 -12.11 -9.31
C PRO A 39 -1.59 -11.56 -10.17
N GLN A 40 -1.92 -11.10 -11.37
CA GLN A 40 -0.98 -10.41 -12.28
C GLN A 40 -1.01 -8.89 -12.12
N LEU A 41 -1.93 -8.38 -11.29
CA LEU A 41 -2.00 -6.97 -10.92
C LEU A 41 -2.63 -6.86 -9.54
N MET A 42 -2.00 -6.07 -8.67
CA MET A 42 -2.61 -5.65 -7.41
C MET A 42 -2.81 -4.15 -7.45
N VAL A 43 -3.99 -3.71 -7.03
CA VAL A 43 -4.31 -2.27 -6.93
C VAL A 43 -4.66 -1.94 -5.48
N LEU A 44 -4.12 -0.82 -5.01
CA LEU A 44 -4.41 -0.22 -3.71
C LEU A 44 -5.27 1.04 -3.91
N PRO A 45 -6.01 1.48 -2.88
CA PRO A 45 -6.74 2.73 -2.93
C PRO A 45 -5.80 3.93 -3.15
N GLU A 46 -6.37 5.04 -3.63
CA GLU A 46 -5.68 6.32 -3.67
C GLU A 46 -5.19 6.72 -2.28
N CYS A 47 -3.98 7.29 -2.19
CA CYS A 47 -3.39 7.79 -0.95
C CYS A 47 -3.47 6.78 0.20
N VAL A 48 -3.29 5.49 -0.10
CA VAL A 48 -3.40 4.40 0.89
C VAL A 48 -2.49 4.57 2.10
N TYR A 49 -1.36 5.26 1.92
CA TYR A 49 -0.39 5.54 2.94
C TYR A 49 0.09 6.99 2.86
N PRO A 50 0.41 7.61 4.02
CA PRO A 50 0.18 7.14 5.39
C PRO A 50 -1.27 7.25 5.83
N ALA A 51 -2.04 8.15 5.20
CA ALA A 51 -3.44 8.41 5.47
C ALA A 51 -4.07 9.05 4.23
N TYR A 52 -5.41 9.06 4.16
CA TYR A 52 -6.13 9.75 3.09
C TYR A 52 -6.09 11.27 3.33
N TYR A 53 -5.51 12.01 2.39
CA TYR A 53 -5.28 13.44 2.55
C TYR A 53 -6.51 14.28 2.23
N ILE A 54 -7.15 14.81 3.27
CA ILE A 54 -8.21 15.81 3.13
C ILE A 54 -7.63 17.23 3.32
N SER A 55 -6.50 17.36 4.03
CA SER A 55 -5.86 18.65 4.30
C SER A 55 -4.35 18.49 4.58
N PRO A 56 -3.51 19.47 4.18
CA PRO A 56 -2.09 19.49 4.55
C PRO A 56 -1.85 19.58 6.07
N LEU A 57 -2.85 20.01 6.85
CA LEU A 57 -2.76 20.10 8.33
C LEU A 57 -2.67 18.73 9.01
N ILE A 58 -2.99 17.64 8.30
CA ILE A 58 -2.88 16.27 8.82
C ILE A 58 -1.40 15.88 8.99
N VAL A 59 -0.52 16.43 8.14
CA VAL A 59 0.93 16.16 8.21
C VAL A 59 1.60 17.20 9.09
N LYS A 60 1.96 16.80 10.31
CA LYS A 60 2.70 17.66 11.25
C LYS A 60 4.16 17.86 10.86
N ASN A 61 4.75 16.88 10.15
CA ASN A 61 6.15 16.90 9.72
C ASN A 61 6.28 16.34 8.30
N SER A 62 6.55 17.22 7.33
CA SER A 62 6.64 16.87 5.91
C SER A 62 7.82 15.97 5.56
N LEU A 63 8.95 16.11 6.28
CA LEU A 63 10.13 15.29 6.05
C LEU A 63 9.90 13.85 6.51
N GLU A 64 9.32 13.67 7.70
CA GLU A 64 8.94 12.36 8.22
C GLU A 64 7.92 11.67 7.32
N PHE A 65 6.94 12.43 6.84
CA PHE A 65 5.96 11.95 5.88
C PHE A 65 6.64 11.43 4.61
N GLN A 66 7.53 12.22 4.00
CA GLN A 66 8.25 11.84 2.79
C GLN A 66 9.09 10.58 3.03
N GLN A 67 9.86 10.55 4.11
CA GLN A 67 10.74 9.43 4.44
C GLN A 67 9.96 8.13 4.63
N SER A 68 8.89 8.16 5.43
CA SER A 68 8.08 6.98 5.69
C SER A 68 7.32 6.48 4.44
N THR A 69 6.96 7.39 3.54
CA THR A 69 6.38 7.03 2.23
C THR A 69 7.41 6.32 1.34
N LEU A 70 8.65 6.81 1.30
CA LEU A 70 9.73 6.16 0.57
C LEU A 70 10.04 4.77 1.13
N GLU A 71 10.02 4.61 2.45
CA GLU A 71 10.19 3.30 3.10
C GLU A 71 9.10 2.31 2.67
N LEU A 72 7.82 2.72 2.66
CA LEU A 72 6.75 1.85 2.17
C LEU A 72 6.97 1.48 0.70
N ILE A 73 7.35 2.43 -0.16
CA ILE A 73 7.61 2.16 -1.58
C ILE A 73 8.72 1.11 -1.75
N VAL A 74 9.78 1.19 -0.94
CA VAL A 74 10.87 0.20 -0.95
C VAL A 74 10.36 -1.19 -0.57
N GLU A 75 9.58 -1.29 0.52
CA GLU A 75 8.98 -2.55 1.00
C GLU A 75 8.02 -3.18 -0.01
N VAL A 76 7.17 -2.36 -0.65
CA VAL A 76 6.26 -2.80 -1.71
C VAL A 76 7.04 -3.28 -2.92
N LYS A 77 8.10 -2.57 -3.32
CA LYS A 77 8.97 -2.97 -4.44
C LYS A 77 9.69 -4.28 -4.18
N GLN A 78 10.11 -4.53 -2.94
CA GLN A 78 10.72 -5.81 -2.55
C GLN A 78 9.72 -6.96 -2.67
N ARG A 79 8.49 -6.78 -2.17
CA ARG A 79 7.40 -7.76 -2.30
C ARG A 79 7.01 -8.06 -3.74
N ALA A 80 6.88 -7.01 -4.57
CA ALA A 80 6.55 -7.18 -6.00
C ALA A 80 7.55 -8.09 -6.73
N LYS A 81 8.85 -8.01 -6.40
CA LYS A 81 9.89 -8.90 -6.96
C LYS A 81 9.71 -10.36 -6.52
N LEU A 82 9.22 -10.61 -5.31
CA LEU A 82 9.02 -11.95 -4.77
C LEU A 82 7.81 -12.64 -5.41
N TYR A 83 6.71 -11.90 -5.58
CA TYR A 83 5.42 -12.47 -5.98
C TYR A 83 5.27 -12.62 -7.50
N LYS A 84 6.20 -12.07 -8.29
CA LYS A 84 6.16 -12.08 -9.77
C LYS A 84 4.83 -11.56 -10.33
N CYS A 85 4.22 -10.62 -9.60
CA CYS A 85 3.11 -9.81 -10.07
C CYS A 85 3.59 -8.89 -11.19
#